data_AF-A0A399PQG4-F1
#
_entry.id   AF-A0A399PQG4-F1
#
_cell.length_a   1.000
_cell.length_b   1.000
_cell.length_c   1.000
_cell.angle_alpha   90.00
_cell.angle_beta   90.00
_cell.angle_gamma   90.00
#
_symmetry.space_group_name_H-M   'P 1'
#
loop_
_entity.id
_entity.type
_entity.pdbx_description
1 polymer ?
#
loop_
_entity_poly.entity_id
_entity_poly.type
_entity_poly.pdbx_seq_one_letter_code
_entity_poly.pdbx_strand_id
1 'polypeptide(L)'
;MPLPLRILFSFAHGQGHLNPLLPFARAARARGHETALAGPREIVAGRSDFAPLFPSDTGAARTAGGTGRLVVADPGRPYAQVEEVFLGRTARTVARSVGEAMVGWSPALVVCDEFDFGAMVAAERAGVPVVVVEVTASAYAGWRPSVAHALAALRAQAGLAPDPGLAMLAGDLLVVPFPES
;
A
#
# COMPACT_ATOMS: atom_id res chain seq x y z
N MET A 1 -12.56 7.51 -25.35
CA MET A 1 -11.63 7.36 -24.20
C MET A 1 -12.48 7.12 -22.96
N PRO A 2 -12.05 6.30 -21.99
CA PRO A 2 -12.79 6.12 -20.74
C PRO A 2 -12.94 7.48 -20.02
N LEU A 3 -14.00 7.62 -19.21
CA LEU A 3 -14.20 8.82 -18.39
C LEU A 3 -13.02 8.99 -17.41
N PRO A 4 -12.58 10.23 -17.11
CA PRO A 4 -11.58 10.50 -16.08
C PRO A 4 -11.96 9.86 -14.74
N LEU A 5 -10.99 9.22 -14.09
CA LEU A 5 -11.16 8.57 -12.79
C LEU A 5 -10.26 9.29 -11.79
N ARG A 6 -10.67 9.27 -10.52
CA ARG A 6 -9.84 9.66 -9.38
C ARG A 6 -9.17 8.42 -8.82
N ILE A 7 -7.85 8.33 -8.97
CA ILE A 7 -7.06 7.18 -8.54
C ILE A 7 -6.18 7.60 -7.37
N LEU A 8 -6.38 6.97 -6.22
CA LEU A 8 -5.52 7.16 -5.05
C LEU A 8 -4.37 6.16 -5.12
N PHE A 9 -3.14 6.66 -5.16
CA PHE A 9 -1.95 5.84 -4.93
C PHE A 9 -1.62 5.86 -3.44
N SER A 10 -1.35 4.70 -2.83
CA SER A 10 -1.02 4.60 -1.41
C SER A 10 0.17 3.68 -1.18
N PHE A 11 0.99 4.01 -0.20
CA PHE A 11 2.09 3.14 0.23
C PHE A 11 2.34 3.28 1.73
N ALA A 12 2.75 2.17 2.37
CA ALA A 12 2.82 2.10 3.82
C ALA A 12 4.13 2.66 4.42
N HIS A 13 5.23 2.65 3.65
CA HIS A 13 6.56 2.87 4.23
C HIS A 13 7.55 3.63 3.32
N GLY A 14 8.81 3.20 3.23
CA GLY A 14 9.88 3.97 2.58
C GLY A 14 9.69 4.19 1.07
N GLN A 15 10.53 5.05 0.50
CA GLN A 15 10.52 5.41 -0.94
C GLN A 15 10.55 4.19 -1.88
N GLY A 16 11.14 3.07 -1.42
CA GLY A 16 11.14 1.79 -2.15
C GLY A 16 9.75 1.23 -2.45
N HIS A 17 8.74 1.52 -1.61
CA HIS A 17 7.35 1.11 -1.84
C HIS A 17 6.62 2.05 -2.80
N LEU A 18 7.00 3.33 -2.83
CA LEU A 18 6.40 4.31 -3.73
C LEU A 18 6.94 4.18 -5.17
N ASN A 19 8.23 3.90 -5.34
CA ASN A 19 8.88 3.87 -6.65
C ASN A 19 8.17 2.94 -7.67
N PRO A 20 7.76 1.70 -7.31
CA PRO A 20 7.01 0.82 -8.21
C PRO A 20 5.64 1.34 -8.62
N LEU A 21 5.03 2.24 -7.85
CA LEU A 21 3.72 2.83 -8.15
C LEU A 21 3.80 3.99 -9.16
N LEU A 22 4.96 4.64 -9.28
CA LEU A 22 5.12 5.83 -10.11
C LEU A 22 4.87 5.62 -11.61
N PRO A 23 5.30 4.50 -12.24
CA PRO A 23 4.96 4.21 -13.63
C PRO A 23 3.44 4.14 -13.87
N PHE A 24 2.69 3.55 -12.95
CA PHE A 24 1.22 3.47 -13.03
C PHE A 24 0.59 4.85 -12.91
N ALA A 25 1.02 5.66 -11.95
CA ALA A 25 0.52 7.03 -11.79
C ALA A 25 0.80 7.90 -13.03
N ARG A 26 2.00 7.80 -13.61
CA ARG A 26 2.34 8.50 -14.87
C ARG A 26 1.46 8.06 -16.02
N ALA A 27 1.25 6.74 -16.19
CA ALA A 27 0.41 6.19 -17.25
C ALA A 27 -1.07 6.57 -17.08
N ALA A 28 -1.56 6.67 -15.84
CA ALA A 28 -2.91 7.11 -15.53
C ALA A 28 -3.12 8.59 -15.87
N ARG A 29 -2.20 9.47 -15.45
CA ARG A 29 -2.25 10.90 -15.78
C ARG A 29 -2.16 11.14 -17.29
N ALA A 30 -1.32 10.39 -18.00
CA ALA A 30 -1.21 10.47 -19.46
C ALA A 30 -2.52 10.09 -20.19
N ARG A 31 -3.42 9.35 -19.52
CA ARG A 31 -4.76 9.00 -20.01
C ARG A 31 -5.86 9.93 -19.51
N GLY A 32 -5.51 11.01 -18.80
CA GLY A 32 -6.44 12.01 -18.29
C GLY A 32 -7.11 11.64 -16.96
N HIS A 33 -6.61 10.63 -16.23
CA HIS A 33 -7.07 10.36 -14.86
C HIS A 33 -6.44 11.33 -13.86
N GLU A 34 -7.17 11.67 -12.81
CA GLU A 34 -6.67 12.45 -11.68
C GLU A 34 -5.98 11.50 -10.68
N THR A 35 -4.85 11.93 -10.11
CA THR A 35 -4.06 11.08 -9.22
C THR A 35 -3.75 11.78 -7.90
N ALA A 36 -4.14 11.17 -6.80
CA ALA A 36 -3.78 11.57 -5.44
C ALA A 36 -2.73 10.62 -4.85
N LEU A 37 -2.08 11.05 -3.77
CA LEU A 37 -1.06 10.25 -3.08
C LEU A 37 -1.28 10.23 -1.57
N ALA A 38 -1.34 9.04 -0.99
CA ALA A 38 -1.30 8.78 0.44
C ALA A 38 -0.02 8.05 0.84
N GLY A 39 0.50 8.32 2.04
CA GLY A 39 1.72 7.68 2.55
C GLY A 39 2.49 8.54 3.56
N PRO A 40 3.67 8.11 4.02
CA PRO A 40 4.43 8.82 5.06
C PRO A 40 4.70 10.29 4.69
N ARG A 41 4.40 11.19 5.65
CA ARG A 41 4.47 12.64 5.47
C ARG A 41 5.80 13.13 4.88
N GLU A 42 6.92 12.58 5.32
CA GLU A 42 8.26 13.00 4.89
C GLU A 42 8.50 12.76 3.39
N ILE A 43 7.81 11.78 2.81
CA ILE A 43 7.92 11.46 1.38
C ILE A 43 6.82 12.18 0.59
N VAL A 44 5.59 12.22 1.12
CA VAL A 44 4.43 12.75 0.42
C VAL A 44 4.43 14.28 0.34
N ALA A 45 4.81 14.99 1.41
CA ALA A 45 4.63 16.45 1.51
C ALA A 45 5.39 17.27 0.45
N GLY A 46 6.44 16.71 -0.17
CA GLY A 46 7.25 17.38 -1.20
C GLY A 46 6.86 17.04 -2.64
N ARG A 47 5.80 16.27 -2.87
CA ARG A 47 5.43 15.78 -4.21
C ARG A 47 4.58 16.80 -4.97
N SER A 48 4.99 17.13 -6.18
CA SER A 48 4.26 18.03 -7.08
C SER A 48 3.55 17.31 -8.22
N ASP A 49 3.77 16.01 -8.38
CA ASP A 49 3.22 15.19 -9.46
C ASP A 49 1.90 14.49 -9.09
N PHE A 50 1.37 14.76 -7.90
CA PHE A 50 0.08 14.30 -7.39
C PHE A 50 -0.70 15.46 -6.77
N ALA A 51 -2.02 15.40 -6.87
CA ALA A 51 -2.93 16.31 -6.18
C ALA A 51 -4.33 15.67 -6.05
N PRO A 52 -4.95 15.69 -4.85
CA PRO A 52 -4.42 16.12 -3.56
C PRO A 52 -3.41 15.14 -2.94
N LEU A 53 -2.81 15.54 -1.81
CA LEU A 53 -1.88 14.74 -1.01
C LEU A 53 -2.49 14.42 0.37
N PHE A 54 -2.30 13.18 0.82
CA PHE A 54 -2.80 12.66 2.10
C PHE A 54 -1.63 12.11 2.93
N PRO A 55 -0.86 12.99 3.61
CA PRO A 55 0.26 12.55 4.42
C PRO A 55 -0.22 11.80 5.66
N SER A 56 0.45 10.70 5.99
CA SER A 56 0.26 9.91 7.20
C SER A 56 1.43 10.08 8.15
N ASP A 57 1.17 10.03 9.46
CA ASP A 57 2.18 10.16 10.51
C ASP A 57 2.67 8.76 10.95
N THR A 58 2.93 7.88 9.97
CA THR A 58 3.56 6.57 10.21
C THR A 58 5.07 6.69 10.47
N GLY A 59 5.65 7.81 10.02
CA GLY A 59 7.09 8.01 9.94
C GLY A 59 7.68 7.28 8.73
N ALA A 60 8.47 7.98 7.91
CA ALA A 60 9.32 7.30 6.96
C ALA A 60 10.44 6.54 7.71
N ALA A 61 10.82 5.35 7.24
CA ALA A 61 12.09 4.74 7.64
C ALA A 61 13.21 5.73 7.36
N ARG A 62 13.65 6.44 8.39
CA ARG A 62 14.86 7.24 8.35
C ARG A 62 16.01 6.25 8.37
N THR A 63 16.55 5.94 7.20
CA THR A 63 17.89 5.36 7.12
C THR A 63 18.92 6.44 7.46
N ALA A 64 18.93 6.91 8.70
CA ALA A 64 19.97 7.81 9.19
C ALA A 64 21.38 7.21 9.03
N GLY A 65 21.49 5.90 8.78
CA GLY A 65 22.71 5.17 8.44
C GLY A 65 22.75 4.52 7.03
N GLY A 66 21.89 4.91 6.09
CA GLY A 66 21.81 4.29 4.75
C GLY A 66 21.08 2.94 4.71
N THR A 67 21.09 2.25 3.56
CA THR A 67 20.39 0.95 3.33
C THR A 67 21.01 -0.23 4.10
N GLY A 68 22.01 0.01 4.95
CA GLY A 68 22.83 -1.04 5.54
C GLY A 68 23.70 -1.77 4.51
N ARG A 69 24.31 -2.89 4.92
CA ARG A 69 25.05 -3.79 4.02
C ARG A 69 24.05 -4.68 3.28
N LEU A 70 24.09 -4.66 1.95
CA LEU A 70 23.36 -5.62 1.13
C LEU A 70 23.80 -7.04 1.47
N VAL A 71 22.84 -7.91 1.73
CA VAL A 71 23.04 -9.35 1.95
C VAL A 71 22.44 -10.11 0.80
N VAL A 72 22.95 -11.31 0.52
CA VAL A 72 22.32 -12.22 -0.43
C VAL A 72 20.94 -12.58 0.12
N ALA A 73 19.89 -12.39 -0.68
CA ALA A 73 18.55 -12.78 -0.31
C ALA A 73 18.49 -14.31 -0.17
N ASP A 74 17.93 -14.78 0.94
CA ASP A 74 17.66 -16.19 1.18
C ASP A 74 16.19 -16.45 0.86
N PRO A 75 15.86 -17.16 -0.24
CA PRO A 75 14.49 -17.44 -0.64
C PRO A 75 13.72 -18.30 0.37
N GLY A 76 14.41 -19.01 1.26
CA GLY A 76 13.80 -19.83 2.31
C GLY A 76 13.55 -19.07 3.61
N ARG A 77 14.06 -17.83 3.73
CA ARG A 77 13.93 -17.02 4.94
C ARG A 77 12.74 -16.08 4.81
N PRO A 78 11.80 -16.09 5.77
CA PRO A 78 10.74 -15.10 5.78
C PRO A 78 11.29 -13.69 5.70
N TYR A 79 10.64 -12.85 4.90
CA TYR A 79 10.83 -11.41 4.99
C TYR A 79 10.55 -11.01 6.44
N ALA A 80 11.61 -10.72 7.18
CA ALA A 80 11.50 -10.56 8.61
C ALA A 80 10.65 -9.32 8.89
N GLN A 81 9.81 -9.41 9.93
CA GLN A 81 9.15 -8.25 10.53
C GLN A 81 8.03 -7.60 9.69
N VAL A 82 7.39 -8.32 8.74
CA VAL A 82 6.22 -7.76 8.00
C VAL A 82 5.14 -7.27 8.96
N GLU A 83 4.72 -8.12 9.91
CA GLU A 83 3.72 -7.74 10.91
C GLU A 83 4.19 -6.54 11.76
N GLU A 84 5.43 -6.60 12.28
CA GLU A 84 5.99 -5.56 13.16
C GLU A 84 6.10 -4.19 12.46
N VAL A 85 6.45 -4.17 11.17
CA VAL A 85 6.68 -2.94 10.41
C VAL A 85 5.38 -2.37 9.86
N PHE A 86 4.54 -3.21 9.24
CA PHE A 86 3.44 -2.75 8.39
C PHE A 86 2.06 -2.87 9.06
N LEU A 87 1.89 -3.74 10.07
CA LEU A 87 0.64 -3.86 10.81
C LEU A 87 0.64 -3.04 12.11
N GLY A 88 -0.33 -3.29 12.98
CA GLY A 88 -0.48 -2.61 14.24
C GLY A 88 -0.71 -1.11 14.07
N ARG A 89 0.19 -0.28 14.62
CA ARG A 89 0.06 1.18 14.56
C ARG A 89 0.16 1.70 13.13
N THR A 90 1.07 1.15 12.32
CA THR A 90 1.30 1.59 10.94
C THR A 90 0.03 1.47 10.12
N ALA A 91 -0.53 0.25 10.03
CA ALA A 91 -1.77 0.02 9.28
C ALA A 91 -2.96 0.86 9.78
N ARG A 92 -3.12 1.05 11.10
CA ARG A 92 -4.19 1.91 11.63
C ARG A 92 -4.03 3.37 11.21
N THR A 93 -2.81 3.89 11.25
CA THR A 93 -2.51 5.27 10.83
C THR A 93 -2.76 5.45 9.33
N VAL A 94 -2.34 4.48 8.51
CA VAL A 94 -2.62 4.51 7.06
C VAL A 94 -4.11 4.40 6.79
N ALA A 95 -4.83 3.48 7.45
CA ALA A 95 -6.28 3.32 7.27
C ALA A 95 -7.05 4.60 7.58
N ARG A 96 -6.61 5.39 8.58
CA ARG A 96 -7.17 6.72 8.85
C ARG A 96 -6.90 7.70 7.70
N SER A 97 -5.65 7.82 7.26
CA SER A 97 -5.25 8.75 6.20
C SER A 97 -5.93 8.43 4.86
N VAL A 98 -6.00 7.14 4.50
CA VAL A 98 -6.72 6.69 3.30
C VAL A 98 -8.22 6.89 3.48
N GLY A 99 -8.77 6.67 4.68
CA GLY A 99 -10.16 6.99 4.99
C GLY A 99 -10.50 8.49 4.81
N GLU A 100 -9.58 9.39 5.17
CA GLU A 100 -9.71 10.83 4.90
C GLU A 100 -9.74 11.12 3.39
N ALA A 101 -8.92 10.40 2.61
CA ALA A 101 -8.98 10.49 1.14
C ALA A 101 -10.32 10.00 0.58
N MET A 102 -10.88 8.91 1.12
CA MET A 102 -12.20 8.42 0.73
C MET A 102 -13.30 9.48 0.90
N VAL A 103 -13.29 10.17 2.05
CA VAL A 103 -14.29 11.18 2.38
C VAL A 103 -14.05 12.49 1.65
N GLY A 104 -12.81 12.98 1.63
CA GLY A 104 -12.47 14.31 1.13
C GLY A 104 -12.29 14.41 -0.39
N TRP A 105 -12.00 13.29 -1.06
CA TRP A 105 -11.71 13.29 -2.50
C TRP A 105 -12.45 12.20 -3.29
N SER A 106 -12.97 11.17 -2.62
CA SER A 106 -13.79 10.11 -3.22
C SER A 106 -13.11 9.46 -4.42
N PRO A 107 -11.95 8.79 -4.23
CA PRO A 107 -11.32 8.02 -5.29
C PRO A 107 -12.25 6.90 -5.75
N ALA A 108 -12.21 6.63 -7.05
CA ALA A 108 -12.91 5.51 -7.68
C ALA A 108 -12.06 4.23 -7.68
N LEU A 109 -10.78 4.33 -7.36
CA LEU A 109 -9.81 3.24 -7.35
C LEU A 109 -8.68 3.55 -6.37
N VAL A 110 -8.25 2.54 -5.61
CA VAL A 110 -7.00 2.57 -4.85
C VAL A 110 -5.96 1.69 -5.53
N VAL A 111 -4.75 2.19 -5.70
CA VAL A 111 -3.58 1.42 -6.14
C VAL A 111 -2.56 1.49 -5.01
N CYS A 112 -2.22 0.36 -4.41
CA CYS A 112 -1.36 0.33 -3.23
C CYS A 112 -0.26 -0.73 -3.29
N ASP A 113 0.80 -0.54 -2.51
CA ASP A 113 1.85 -1.55 -2.39
C ASP A 113 1.37 -2.79 -1.60
N GLU A 114 2.02 -3.93 -1.82
CA GLU A 114 1.66 -5.24 -1.24
C GLU A 114 1.57 -5.30 0.29
N PHE A 115 2.18 -4.35 0.99
CA PHE A 115 2.16 -4.28 2.46
C PHE A 115 1.30 -3.13 2.99
N ASP A 116 0.54 -2.45 2.14
CA ASP A 116 -0.38 -1.39 2.55
C ASP A 116 -1.73 -1.92 3.04
N PHE A 117 -1.66 -2.72 4.11
CA PHE A 117 -2.84 -3.33 4.75
C PHE A 117 -3.86 -2.27 5.22
N GLY A 118 -3.37 -1.09 5.60
CA GLY A 118 -4.23 0.01 6.02
C GLY A 118 -5.05 0.57 4.86
N ALA A 119 -4.45 0.75 3.69
CA ALA A 119 -5.16 1.17 2.48
C ALA A 119 -6.18 0.12 2.03
N MET A 120 -5.79 -1.16 2.01
CA MET A 120 -6.68 -2.26 1.63
C MET A 120 -7.94 -2.30 2.51
N VAL A 121 -7.77 -2.25 3.84
CA VAL A 121 -8.90 -2.26 4.79
C VAL A 121 -9.77 -1.02 4.66
N ALA A 122 -9.17 0.16 4.47
CA ALA A 122 -9.92 1.41 4.32
C ALA A 122 -10.75 1.42 3.03
N ALA A 123 -10.19 0.93 1.92
CA ALA A 123 -10.85 0.83 0.63
C ALA A 123 -11.98 -0.20 0.63
N GLU A 124 -11.74 -1.40 1.19
CA GLU A 124 -12.77 -2.44 1.33
C GLU A 124 -13.95 -1.93 2.15
N ARG A 125 -13.69 -1.24 3.27
CA ARG A 125 -14.75 -0.62 4.08
C ARG A 125 -15.57 0.41 3.30
N ALA A 126 -14.95 1.10 2.35
CA ALA A 126 -15.58 2.10 1.51
C ALA A 126 -16.24 1.51 0.24
N GLY A 127 -16.08 0.21 -0.02
CA GLY A 127 -16.53 -0.42 -1.27
C GLY A 127 -15.79 0.09 -2.51
N VAL A 128 -14.55 0.57 -2.34
CA VAL A 128 -13.71 1.08 -3.43
C VAL A 128 -12.77 -0.03 -3.90
N PRO A 129 -12.70 -0.31 -5.22
CA PRO A 129 -11.81 -1.34 -5.74
C PRO A 129 -10.33 -1.07 -5.43
N VAL A 130 -9.57 -2.14 -5.22
CA VAL A 130 -8.15 -2.11 -4.86
C VAL A 130 -7.31 -2.87 -5.89
N VAL A 131 -6.31 -2.20 -6.42
CA VAL A 131 -5.18 -2.82 -7.13
C VAL A 131 -4.01 -2.92 -6.16
N VAL A 132 -3.52 -4.14 -5.93
CA VAL A 132 -2.33 -4.41 -5.15
C VAL A 132 -1.15 -4.57 -6.11
N VAL A 133 -0.06 -3.86 -5.86
CA VAL A 133 1.17 -3.93 -6.66
C VAL A 133 2.25 -4.58 -5.82
N GLU A 134 2.83 -5.67 -6.32
CA GLU A 134 3.98 -6.27 -5.67
C GLU A 134 5.25 -5.41 -5.84
N VAL A 135 6.01 -5.24 -4.76
CA VAL A 135 7.15 -4.32 -4.67
C VAL A 135 8.44 -4.98 -4.15
N THR A 136 8.39 -6.14 -3.49
CA THR A 136 9.58 -6.80 -2.93
C THR A 136 10.23 -7.87 -3.82
N ALA A 137 9.63 -8.26 -4.94
CA ALA A 137 10.21 -9.18 -5.96
C ALA A 137 10.92 -10.41 -5.37
N SER A 138 10.49 -10.89 -4.21
CA SER A 138 11.22 -11.87 -3.41
C SER A 138 10.83 -13.31 -3.71
N ALA A 139 9.81 -13.52 -4.56
CA ALA A 139 9.13 -14.80 -4.82
C ALA A 139 8.58 -15.53 -3.57
N TYR A 140 8.82 -15.00 -2.37
CA TYR A 140 8.50 -15.66 -1.11
C TYR A 140 7.17 -15.12 -0.54
N ALA A 141 6.11 -15.92 -0.65
CA ALA A 141 4.81 -15.62 -0.06
C ALA A 141 4.64 -16.19 1.37
N GLY A 142 5.64 -16.85 1.93
CA GLY A 142 5.52 -17.52 3.25
C GLY A 142 5.43 -16.57 4.44
N TRP A 143 5.43 -15.25 4.22
CA TRP A 143 5.06 -14.26 5.24
C TRP A 143 3.55 -14.21 5.47
N ARG A 144 2.70 -14.58 4.50
CA ARG A 144 1.24 -14.43 4.58
C ARG A 144 0.63 -15.07 5.85
N PRO A 145 1.00 -16.31 6.25
CA PRO A 145 0.48 -16.88 7.49
C PRO A 145 0.86 -16.07 8.75
N SER A 146 2.03 -15.42 8.74
CA SER A 146 2.51 -14.63 9.90
C SER A 146 1.65 -13.41 10.18
N VAL A 147 1.03 -12.82 9.16
CA VAL A 147 0.21 -11.60 9.34
C VAL A 147 -1.25 -11.88 9.68
N ALA A 148 -1.72 -13.13 9.59
CA ALA A 148 -3.14 -13.48 9.64
C ALA A 148 -3.84 -12.99 10.92
N HIS A 149 -3.20 -13.16 12.08
CA HIS A 149 -3.78 -12.74 13.36
C HIS A 149 -3.92 -11.21 13.45
N ALA A 150 -2.84 -10.47 13.18
CA ALA A 150 -2.85 -9.02 13.25
C ALA A 150 -3.74 -8.39 12.17
N LEU A 151 -3.85 -9.02 10.99
CA LEU A 151 -4.75 -8.60 9.94
C LEU A 151 -6.22 -8.80 10.33
N ALA A 152 -6.56 -9.94 10.95
CA ALA A 152 -7.90 -10.17 11.47
C ALA A 152 -8.29 -9.12 12.53
N ALA A 153 -7.37 -8.73 13.41
CA ALA A 153 -7.60 -7.67 14.38
C ALA A 153 -7.82 -6.30 13.70
N LEU A 154 -7.05 -5.96 12.67
CA LEU A 154 -7.23 -4.74 11.89
C LEU A 154 -8.60 -4.71 11.18
N ARG A 155 -9.02 -5.82 10.56
CA ARG A 155 -10.32 -5.97 9.91
C ARG A 155 -11.47 -5.80 10.91
N ALA A 156 -11.38 -6.46 12.07
CA ALA A 156 -12.39 -6.34 13.11
C ALA A 156 -12.54 -4.89 13.62
N GLN A 157 -11.43 -4.17 13.80
CA GLN A 157 -11.45 -2.75 14.17
C GLN A 157 -12.10 -1.86 13.10
N ALA A 158 -12.02 -2.26 11.83
CA ALA A 158 -12.69 -1.58 10.72
C ALA A 158 -14.14 -2.04 10.51
N GLY A 159 -14.66 -2.98 11.32
CA GLY A 159 -16.01 -3.52 11.16
C GLY A 159 -16.18 -4.44 9.95
N LEU A 160 -15.10 -4.97 9.39
CA LEU A 160 -15.11 -5.89 8.26
C LEU A 160 -15.29 -7.34 8.74
N ALA A 161 -15.88 -8.17 7.87
CA ALA A 161 -15.99 -9.60 8.12
C ALA A 161 -14.60 -10.28 8.17
N PRO A 162 -14.46 -11.41 8.90
CA PRO A 162 -13.23 -12.20 8.88
C PRO A 162 -12.84 -12.63 7.47
N ASP A 163 -11.54 -12.62 7.17
CA ASP A 163 -10.96 -13.11 5.91
C ASP A 163 -9.86 -14.16 6.23
N PRO A 164 -10.25 -15.39 6.60
CA PRO A 164 -9.28 -16.43 6.97
C PRO A 164 -8.43 -16.90 5.78
N GLY A 165 -8.89 -16.67 4.55
CA GLY A 165 -8.16 -16.99 3.33
C GLY A 165 -7.15 -15.93 2.93
N LEU A 166 -7.14 -14.77 3.60
CA LEU A 166 -6.32 -13.61 3.25
C LEU A 166 -6.54 -13.15 1.80
N ALA A 167 -7.76 -13.29 1.29
CA ALA A 167 -8.14 -12.91 -0.06
C ALA A 167 -7.89 -11.42 -0.33
N MET A 168 -8.05 -10.57 0.69
CA MET A 168 -7.81 -9.12 0.61
C MET A 168 -6.38 -8.80 0.11
N LEU A 169 -5.40 -9.66 0.37
CA LEU A 169 -4.01 -9.45 -0.05
C LEU A 169 -3.81 -9.47 -1.58
N ALA A 170 -4.77 -10.00 -2.33
CA ALA A 170 -4.76 -9.94 -3.79
C ALA A 170 -5.48 -8.69 -4.35
N GLY A 171 -6.21 -7.95 -3.50
CA GLY A 171 -7.14 -6.90 -3.94
C GLY A 171 -8.19 -7.43 -4.92
N ASP A 172 -8.79 -6.51 -5.68
CA ASP A 172 -9.60 -6.83 -6.86
C ASP A 172 -8.71 -7.15 -8.08
N LEU A 173 -7.45 -6.69 -8.05
CA LEU A 173 -6.42 -7.00 -9.04
C LEU A 173 -5.04 -7.01 -8.38
N LEU A 174 -4.30 -8.10 -8.55
CA LEU A 174 -2.89 -8.18 -8.21
C LEU A 174 -2.03 -7.91 -9.44
N VAL A 175 -1.09 -6.98 -9.34
CA VAL A 175 -0.10 -6.70 -10.38
C VAL A 175 1.27 -7.12 -9.88
N VAL A 176 1.89 -8.04 -10.60
CA VAL A 176 3.27 -8.49 -10.39
C VAL A 176 4.14 -7.86 -11.47
N PRO A 177 4.83 -6.73 -11.21
CA PRO A 177 5.54 -5.96 -12.24
C PRO A 177 6.94 -6.52 -12.55
N PHE A 178 7.20 -7.76 -12.19
CA PHE A 178 8.45 -8.47 -12.42
C PHE A 178 8.16 -9.91 -12.89
N PRO A 179 9.11 -10.58 -13.58
CA PRO A 179 8.92 -11.95 -14.04
C PRO A 179 8.67 -12.92 -12.87
N GLU A 180 7.92 -13.99 -13.14
CA GLU A 180 7.90 -15.15 -12.25
C GLU A 180 9.34 -15.68 -12.09
N SER A 181 9.71 -15.97 -10.84
CA SER A 181 11.05 -16.42 -10.45
C SER A 181 11.16 -17.94 -10.48
#